data_AF-Q2LGZ2-F1
#
_entry.id   AF-Q2LGZ2-F1
#
_cell.length_a   1.000
_cell.length_b   1.000
_cell.length_c   1.000
_cell.angle_alpha   90.00
_cell.angle_beta   90.00
_cell.angle_gamma   90.00
#
_symmetry.space_group_name_H-M   'P 1'
#
loop_
_entity.id
_entity.type
_entity.pdbx_description
1 polymer ?
#
loop_
_entity_poly.entity_id
_entity_poly.type
_entity_poly.pdbx_seq_one_letter_code
_entity_poly.pdbx_strand_id
1 'polypeptide(L)'
;DPLYTKFVSLVKSDPVIHTLLPLSPKGEICDINGVCVDAAEDEFFRLTTKEGKLTVERDVVRTKTTDYSPILQFEQDPVQILDALLPLYLNSQILRALQESLASELAARMSAMSNAAA
;
A
#
# COMPACT_ATOMS: atom_id res chain seq x y z
N ASP A 1 9.58 -0.19 13.39
CA ASP A 1 8.60 -0.40 12.30
C ASP A 1 7.75 0.83 12.12
N PRO A 2 7.54 1.31 10.88
CA PRO A 2 6.62 2.41 10.63
C PRO A 2 5.17 2.00 10.91
N LEU A 3 4.54 2.80 11.77
CA LEU A 3 3.11 2.81 12.00
C LEU A 3 2.48 3.76 10.99
N TYR A 4 1.51 3.29 10.23
CA TYR A 4 0.70 4.12 9.35
C TYR A 4 -0.77 3.74 9.47
N THR A 5 -1.67 4.64 9.07
CA THR A 5 -3.10 4.37 9.18
C THR A 5 -3.60 3.81 7.86
N LYS A 6 -4.06 2.55 7.86
CA LYS A 6 -4.67 1.92 6.69
C LYS A 6 -6.08 2.48 6.51
N PHE A 7 -6.38 2.96 5.31
CA PHE A 7 -7.66 3.58 5.03
C PHE A 7 -8.74 2.53 4.72
N VAL A 8 -9.57 2.18 5.71
CA VAL A 8 -10.59 1.12 5.55
C VAL A 8 -11.94 1.69 5.13
N SER A 9 -12.38 2.80 5.72
CA SER A 9 -13.65 3.46 5.41
C SER A 9 -13.63 4.93 5.82
N LEU A 10 -14.67 5.70 5.43
CA LEU A 10 -14.78 7.12 5.81
C LEU A 10 -14.96 7.36 7.31
N VAL A 11 -15.46 6.36 8.04
CA VAL A 11 -15.78 6.44 9.48
C VAL A 11 -14.81 5.65 10.35
N LYS A 12 -14.10 4.69 9.75
CA LYS A 12 -13.16 3.80 10.44
C LYS A 12 -11.87 3.71 9.64
N SER A 13 -10.77 4.10 10.27
CA SER A 13 -9.41 3.88 9.81
C SER A 13 -8.68 3.05 10.87
N ASP A 14 -7.95 2.02 10.44
CA ASP A 14 -7.28 1.10 11.36
C ASP A 14 -5.77 1.38 11.32
N PRO A 15 -5.11 1.67 12.47
CA PRO A 15 -3.67 1.81 12.52
C PRO A 15 -3.01 0.45 12.29
N VAL A 16 -2.12 0.37 11.30
CA VAL A 16 -1.39 -0.85 10.93
C VAL A 16 0.10 -0.61 11.09
N ILE A 17 0.79 -1.58 11.69
CA ILE A 17 2.24 -1.57 11.82
C ILE A 17 2.81 -2.53 10.77
N HIS A 18 3.54 -1.98 9.79
CA HIS A 18 4.24 -2.77 8.78
C HIS A 18 5.74 -2.74 9.04
N THR A 19 6.39 -3.88 8.86
CA THR A 19 7.85 -3.97 8.89
C THR A 19 8.39 -3.66 7.49
N LEU A 20 8.97 -2.47 7.31
CA LEU A 20 9.63 -2.11 6.05
C LEU A 20 11.03 -2.70 5.90
N LEU A 21 11.69 -3.00 7.01
CA LEU A 21 13.06 -3.51 7.03
C LEU A 21 13.19 -4.59 8.12
N PRO A 22 13.86 -5.72 7.85
CA PRO A 22 14.53 -6.07 6.59
C PRO A 22 13.54 -6.39 5.46
N LEU A 23 13.87 -5.97 4.23
CA LEU A 23 13.09 -6.31 3.04
C LEU A 23 13.20 -7.81 2.76
N SER A 24 12.10 -8.46 2.42
CA SER A 24 12.16 -9.84 1.93
C SER A 24 12.68 -9.84 0.49
N PRO A 25 13.53 -10.81 0.10
CA PRO A 25 14.03 -10.92 -1.28
C PRO A 25 12.91 -11.24 -2.29
N LYS A 26 11.75 -11.72 -1.80
CA LYS A 26 10.55 -11.96 -2.61
C LYS A 26 9.68 -10.71 -2.81
N GLY A 27 9.96 -9.62 -2.10
CA GLY A 27 9.15 -8.41 -2.12
C GLY A 27 7.92 -8.44 -1.19
N GLU A 28 7.64 -9.57 -0.54
CA GLU A 28 6.58 -9.70 0.48
C GLU A 28 6.82 -8.72 1.63
N ILE A 29 5.74 -8.09 2.10
CA ILE A 29 5.73 -7.18 3.25
C ILE A 29 4.83 -7.77 4.31
N CYS A 30 5.34 -7.89 5.53
CA CYS A 30 4.62 -8.46 6.64
C CYS A 30 4.25 -7.40 7.67
N ASP A 31 3.06 -7.56 8.25
CA ASP A 31 2.67 -6.84 9.46
C ASP A 31 3.25 -7.51 10.72
N ILE A 32 3.09 -6.86 11.87
CA ILE A 32 3.54 -7.39 13.16
C ILE A 32 2.80 -8.68 13.59
N ASN A 33 1.68 -9.00 12.95
CA ASN A 33 0.87 -10.18 13.25
C ASN A 33 1.27 -11.39 12.39
N GLY A 34 2.26 -11.21 11.50
CA GLY A 34 2.71 -12.25 10.58
C GLY A 34 1.83 -12.41 9.34
N VAL A 35 0.93 -11.47 9.07
CA VAL A 35 0.17 -11.40 7.82
C VAL A 35 1.06 -10.74 6.78
N CYS A 36 1.53 -11.54 5.82
CA CYS A 36 2.34 -11.06 4.71
C CYS A 36 1.49 -10.87 3.45
N VAL A 37 1.69 -9.75 2.79
CA VAL A 37 1.06 -9.42 1.51
C VAL A 37 2.13 -9.49 0.42
N ASP A 38 1.83 -10.20 -0.66
CA ASP A 38 2.69 -10.29 -1.83
C ASP A 38 2.74 -8.92 -2.54
N ALA A 39 3.91 -8.50 -3.02
CA ALA A 39 4.07 -7.27 -3.79
C ALA A 39 3.21 -7.26 -5.06
N ALA A 40 2.88 -8.43 -5.61
CA ALA A 40 1.99 -8.55 -6.76
C ALA A 40 0.51 -8.29 -6.43
N GLU A 41 0.11 -8.42 -5.17
CA GLU A 41 -1.25 -8.20 -4.66
C GLU A 41 -1.37 -6.81 -4.04
N ASP A 42 -1.52 -5.80 -4.88
CA ASP A 42 -1.69 -4.44 -4.39
C ASP A 42 -3.17 -4.18 -4.02
N GLU A 43 -3.38 -3.53 -2.89
CA GLU A 43 -4.69 -3.06 -2.48
C GLU A 43 -4.82 -1.58 -2.80
N PHE A 44 -5.83 -1.22 -3.59
CA PHE A 44 -6.21 0.17 -3.76
C PHE A 44 -7.60 0.44 -3.23
N PHE A 45 -7.81 1.65 -2.73
CA PHE A 45 -9.11 2.13 -2.31
C PHE A 45 -9.66 3.10 -3.35
N ARG A 46 -10.97 3.02 -3.60
CA ARG A 46 -11.72 3.95 -4.44
C ARG A 46 -12.89 4.52 -3.65
N LEU A 47 -13.06 5.84 -3.74
CA LEU A 47 -14.27 6.49 -3.27
C LEU A 47 -15.40 6.22 -4.26
N THR A 48 -16.49 5.64 -3.76
CA THR A 48 -17.70 5.37 -4.53
C THR A 48 -18.92 5.90 -3.78
N THR A 49 -20.09 5.85 -4.41
CA THR A 49 -21.35 6.23 -3.76
C THR A 49 -22.28 5.02 -3.71
N LYS A 50 -22.78 4.71 -2.52
CA LYS A 50 -23.83 3.70 -2.29
C LYS A 50 -25.00 4.36 -1.59
N GLU A 51 -26.19 4.20 -2.15
CA GLU A 51 -27.44 4.71 -1.56
C GLU A 51 -27.39 6.23 -1.26
N GLY A 52 -26.72 7.00 -2.11
CA GLY A 52 -26.56 8.45 -1.94
C GLY A 52 -25.55 8.87 -0.87
N LYS A 53 -24.88 7.93 -0.19
CA LYS A 53 -23.78 8.21 0.74
C LYS A 53 -22.45 7.92 0.08
N LEU A 54 -21.46 8.77 0.35
CA LEU A 54 -20.08 8.50 -0.03
C LEU A 54 -19.58 7.29 0.77
N THR A 55 -18.91 6.35 0.11
CA THR A 55 -18.36 5.12 0.68
C THR A 55 -16.97 4.85 0.12
N VAL A 56 -16.23 3.94 0.75
CA VAL A 56 -14.92 3.47 0.27
C VAL A 56 -15.06 2.00 -0.08
N GLU A 57 -14.58 1.63 -1.25
CA GLU A 57 -14.39 0.24 -1.66
C GLU A 57 -12.89 -0.02 -1.80
N ARG A 58 -12.43 -1.16 -1.31
CA ARG A 58 -11.05 -1.63 -1.52
C ARG A 58 -11.09 -2.80 -2.47
N ASP A 59 -10.33 -2.71 -3.54
CA ASP A 59 -10.15 -3.78 -4.50
C ASP A 59 -8.71 -4.26 -4.43
N VAL A 60 -8.53 -5.58 -4.40
CA VAL A 60 -7.22 -6.22 -4.56
C VAL A 60 -7.01 -6.38 -6.06
N VAL A 61 -5.94 -5.80 -6.59
CA VAL A 61 -5.54 -6.04 -7.97
C VAL A 61 -4.22 -6.78 -8.00
N ARG A 62 -4.30 -7.96 -8.60
CA ARG A 62 -3.15 -8.74 -8.99
C ARG A 62 -2.56 -8.16 -10.27
N THR A 63 -1.39 -7.57 -10.15
CA THR A 63 -0.62 -7.14 -11.32
C THR A 63 0.00 -8.38 -11.95
N LYS A 64 -0.33 -8.67 -13.21
CA LYS A 64 0.32 -9.76 -13.94
C LYS A 64 1.77 -9.39 -14.22
N THR A 65 2.69 -10.15 -13.63
CA THR A 65 4.10 -10.14 -14.01
C THR A 65 4.27 -10.97 -15.27
N THR A 66 4.74 -10.35 -16.36
CA THR A 66 5.17 -11.08 -17.55
C THR A 66 6.54 -11.69 -17.30
N ASP A 67 6.73 -12.93 -17.75
CA ASP A 67 8.04 -13.57 -17.71
C ASP A 67 9.09 -12.78 -18.49
N TYR A 68 10.35 -12.88 -18.05
CA TYR A 68 11.47 -12.24 -18.71
C TYR A 68 11.68 -12.80 -20.13
N SER A 69 12.10 -11.93 -21.04
CA SER A 69 12.46 -12.37 -22.39
C SER A 69 13.65 -13.34 -22.33
N PRO A 70 13.63 -14.47 -23.07
CA PRO A 70 14.76 -15.42 -23.09
C PRO A 70 16.08 -14.80 -23.56
N ILE A 71 16.02 -13.69 -24.28
CA ILE A 71 17.18 -12.94 -24.80
C ILE A 71 17.59 -11.79 -23.87
N LEU A 72 17.00 -11.67 -22.67
CA LEU A 72 17.35 -10.64 -21.70
C LEU A 72 18.81 -10.83 -21.25
N GLN A 73 19.63 -9.81 -21.49
CA GLN A 73 21.01 -9.74 -21.02
C GLN A 73 21.10 -8.66 -19.94
N PHE A 74 21.73 -9.00 -18.81
CA PHE A 74 21.99 -8.07 -17.72
C PHE A 74 23.35 -7.42 -17.93
N GLU A 75 23.40 -6.09 -17.95
CA GLU A 75 24.64 -5.33 -18.09
C GLU A 75 25.49 -5.39 -16.80
N GLN A 76 24.81 -5.44 -15.64
CA GLN A 76 25.43 -5.55 -14.33
C GLN A 76 25.16 -6.92 -13.70
N ASP A 77 25.94 -7.25 -12.66
CA ASP A 77 25.67 -8.40 -11.80
C ASP A 77 24.24 -8.29 -11.19
N PRO A 78 23.43 -9.36 -11.19
CA PRO A 78 22.10 -9.37 -10.58
C PRO A 78 22.04 -8.77 -9.16
N VAL A 79 23.09 -8.94 -8.35
CA VAL A 79 23.15 -8.37 -7.00
C VAL A 79 23.18 -6.85 -7.05
N GLN A 80 23.96 -6.26 -7.97
CA GLN A 80 24.03 -4.80 -8.13
C GLN A 80 22.70 -4.21 -8.62
N ILE A 81 21.98 -4.95 -9.48
CA ILE A 81 20.66 -4.55 -9.95
C ILE A 81 19.68 -4.53 -8.79
N LEU A 82 19.67 -5.57 -7.95
CA LEU A 82 18.83 -5.62 -6.76
C LEU A 82 19.16 -4.50 -5.77
N ASP A 83 20.44 -4.23 -5.52
CA ASP A 83 20.88 -3.14 -4.64
C ASP A 83 20.41 -1.77 -5.13
N ALA A 84 20.26 -1.58 -6.45
CA ALA A 84 19.69 -0.36 -7.02
C ALA A 84 18.15 -0.31 -6.96
N LEU A 85 17.47 -1.47 -7.04
CA LEU A 85 16.01 -1.57 -7.02
C LEU A 85 15.41 -1.52 -5.61
N LEU A 86 16.08 -2.08 -4.60
CA LEU A 86 15.58 -2.13 -3.22
C LEU A 86 15.28 -0.73 -2.64
N PRO A 87 16.13 0.30 -2.82
CA PRO A 87 15.82 1.65 -2.37
C PRO A 87 14.60 2.26 -3.09
N LEU A 88 14.41 1.95 -4.38
CA LEU A 88 13.25 2.42 -5.14
C LEU A 88 11.96 1.80 -4.60
N TYR A 89 11.98 0.49 -4.33
CA TYR A 89 10.86 -0.22 -3.72
C TYR A 89 10.55 0.31 -2.31
N LEU A 90 11.58 0.52 -1.48
CA LEU A 90 11.39 1.09 -0.15
C LEU A 90 10.72 2.47 -0.21
N ASN A 91 11.18 3.34 -1.13
CA ASN A 91 10.58 4.66 -1.32
C ASN A 91 9.12 4.60 -1.78
N SER A 92 8.77 3.68 -2.69
CA SER A 92 7.36 3.51 -3.09
C SER A 92 6.49 3.04 -1.93
N GLN A 93 7.01 2.16 -1.07
CA GLN A 93 6.29 1.67 0.10
C GLN A 93 6.04 2.77 1.14
N ILE A 94 7.05 3.61 1.40
CA ILE A 94 6.92 4.77 2.28
C ILE A 94 5.90 5.76 1.71
N LEU A 95 5.98 6.05 0.41
CA LEU A 95 5.04 6.95 -0.26
C LEU A 95 3.60 6.45 -0.15
N ARG A 96 3.36 5.15 -0.39
CA ARG A 96 2.04 4.53 -0.27
C ARG A 96 1.50 4.65 1.16
N ALA A 97 2.31 4.34 2.17
CA ALA A 97 1.91 4.46 3.57
C ALA A 97 1.52 5.90 3.96
N LEU A 98 2.27 6.90 3.47
CA LEU A 98 1.95 8.32 3.67
C LEU A 98 0.64 8.71 2.98
N GLN A 99 0.43 8.27 1.74
CA GLN A 99 -0.80 8.55 0.99
C GLN A 99 -2.05 7.93 1.66
N GLU A 100 -1.97 6.69 2.14
CA GLU A 100 -3.06 6.06 2.88
C GLU A 100 -3.35 6.77 4.22
N SER A 101 -2.30 7.22 4.91
CA SER A 101 -2.45 7.97 6.16
C SER A 101 -3.12 9.32 5.94
N LEU A 102 -2.74 10.04 4.87
CA LEU A 102 -3.35 11.30 4.48
C LEU A 102 -4.82 11.12 4.07
N ALA A 103 -5.14 10.07 3.30
CA ALA A 103 -6.52 9.75 2.95
C ALA A 103 -7.37 9.45 4.20
N SER A 104 -6.81 8.70 5.16
CA SER A 104 -7.46 8.42 6.44
C SER A 104 -7.72 9.68 7.26
N GLU A 105 -6.76 10.60 7.33
CA GLU A 105 -6.91 11.88 8.04
C GLU A 105 -8.02 12.73 7.41
N LEU A 106 -7.97 12.90 6.08
CA LEU A 106 -8.95 13.70 5.35
C LEU A 106 -10.36 13.12 5.49
N ALA A 107 -10.51 11.81 5.39
CA ALA A 107 -11.79 11.13 5.57
C ALA A 107 -12.35 11.30 6.99
N ALA A 108 -11.51 11.14 8.02
CA ALA A 108 -11.91 11.38 9.40
C ALA A 108 -12.35 12.84 9.60
N ARG A 109 -11.63 13.80 9.00
CA ARG A 109 -11.99 15.22 9.02
C ARG A 109 -13.33 15.48 8.33
N MET A 110 -13.56 14.88 7.17
CA MET A 110 -14.85 14.96 6.45
C MET A 110 -16.00 14.41 7.27
N SER A 111 -15.81 13.26 7.93
CA SER A 111 -16.81 12.65 8.81
C SER A 111 -17.12 13.53 10.02
N ALA A 112 -16.09 14.09 10.65
CA ALA A 112 -16.26 15.03 11.77
C ALA A 112 -17.00 16.31 11.35
N MET A 113 -16.67 16.88 10.18
CA MET A 113 -17.38 18.05 9.63
C MET A 113 -18.84 17.73 9.29
N SER A 114 -19.10 16.58 8.67
CA SER A 114 -20.46 16.14 8.35
C SER A 114 -21.31 15.96 9.61
N ASN A 115 -20.73 15.44 10.69
CA ASN A 115 -21.43 15.28 11.97
C ASN A 115 -21.62 16.61 12.72
N ALA A 116 -20.75 17.60 12.52
CA ALA A 116 -20.88 18.92 13.14
C ALA A 116 -21.89 19.83 12.42
N ALA A 117 -22.15 19.57 11.13
CA ALA A 117 -23.13 20.31 10.33
C ALA A 117 -24.56 19.76 10.46
N ALA A 118 -24.72 18.55 11.02
CA ALA A 118 -25.99 17.89 11.28
C ALA A 118 -26.52 18.24 12.68
#